data_AF-A0A7C3U1H1-F1
#
_entry.id   AF-A0A7C3U1H1-F1
#
_cell.length_a   1.000
_cell.length_b   1.000
_cell.length_c   1.000
_cell.angle_alpha   90.00
_cell.angle_beta   90.00
_cell.angle_gamma   90.00
#
_symmetry.space_group_name_H-M   'P 1'
#
loop_
_entity.id
_entity.type
_entity.pdbx_description
1 polymer ?
#
loop_
_entity_poly.entity_id
_entity_poly.type
_entity_poly.pdbx_seq_one_letter_code
_entity_poly.pdbx_strand_id
1 'polypeptide(L)'
;MKNILLAVCGLSPQVITETLFALHQTSRTVDAIHIITTQLGKERILTTLLEPGSGKYFQYLHEYEREIRSIDFGPPTIHTLCDDRGREIPDIRDEADNERLLNLCLDLTFRFTKDPDTAVFFSVAGGRKTMSSCLALAAQMYGRSQDRLFHVLVSPEFENHPDFFFPPKVSRLLELRDEKGNPYLKETRYAEVTLVHLPFVSIRERLGEKYLKKPFDPATLMMSLVREDQVRLVVHLVQKKVIFRGLELDMMPARLALYAFFVLLKKECIRENPGCLRCTDCYLGLDEILTHHQKRIADLYRKLAGSRPLEEMSDSGILKLDADNFNMYKSRIRQDLLRGFGLYALKDIDIASVGKRPNTRYGIPLDKEKIEWVY
;
A
#
# COMPACT_ATOMS: atom_id res chain seq x y z
N MET A 1 -7.99 -20.98 7.72
CA MET A 1 -7.59 -19.58 7.90
C MET A 1 -7.77 -19.24 9.37
N LYS A 2 -6.73 -18.75 10.05
CA LYS A 2 -6.80 -18.35 11.47
C LYS A 2 -7.28 -16.91 11.59
N ASN A 3 -8.06 -16.58 12.61
CA ASN A 3 -8.59 -15.25 12.87
C ASN A 3 -7.99 -14.67 14.15
N ILE A 4 -7.24 -13.58 14.02
CA ILE A 4 -6.64 -12.87 15.15
C ILE A 4 -7.47 -11.63 15.47
N LEU A 5 -7.97 -11.52 16.70
CA LEU A 5 -8.51 -10.27 17.23
C LEU A 5 -7.37 -9.42 17.77
N LEU A 6 -6.98 -8.35 17.07
CA LEU A 6 -6.05 -7.34 17.55
C LEU A 6 -6.85 -6.13 18.06
N ALA A 7 -6.89 -5.92 19.37
CA ALA A 7 -7.72 -4.89 19.99
C ALA A 7 -6.89 -3.88 20.78
N VAL A 8 -7.34 -2.63 20.84
CA VAL A 8 -6.87 -1.66 21.83
C VAL A 8 -7.79 -1.67 23.05
N CYS A 9 -7.22 -1.58 24.24
CA CYS A 9 -7.98 -1.59 25.49
C CYS A 9 -7.45 -0.56 26.49
N GLY A 10 -8.36 0.20 27.10
CA GLY A 10 -8.07 1.09 28.22
C GLY A 10 -8.39 0.46 29.56
N LEU A 11 -9.04 1.24 30.42
CA LEU A 11 -9.44 0.82 31.77
C LEU A 11 -10.76 0.02 31.80
N SER A 12 -11.47 -0.05 30.67
CA SER A 12 -12.72 -0.81 30.50
C SER A 12 -12.47 -2.09 29.68
N PRO A 13 -11.99 -3.19 30.29
CA PRO A 13 -11.71 -4.44 29.59
C PRO A 13 -12.97 -5.17 29.08
N GLN A 14 -14.17 -4.75 29.51
CA GLN A 14 -15.47 -5.22 29.01
C GLN A 14 -15.52 -5.24 27.48
N VAL A 15 -14.93 -4.23 26.83
CA VAL A 15 -14.90 -4.09 25.38
C VAL A 15 -14.37 -5.32 24.64
N ILE A 16 -13.48 -6.09 25.28
CA ILE A 16 -12.90 -7.32 24.71
C ILE A 16 -13.97 -8.41 24.65
N THR A 17 -14.68 -8.64 25.75
CA THR A 17 -15.76 -9.66 25.80
C THR A 17 -16.98 -9.24 25.00
N GLU A 18 -17.30 -7.94 24.95
CA GLU A 18 -18.36 -7.38 24.10
C GLU A 18 -18.05 -7.61 22.62
N THR A 19 -16.81 -7.31 22.19
CA THR A 19 -16.35 -7.56 20.81
C THR A 19 -16.41 -9.05 20.49
N LEU A 20 -15.91 -9.91 21.38
CA LEU A 20 -15.90 -11.35 21.19
C LEU A 20 -17.33 -11.93 21.10
N PHE A 21 -18.24 -11.44 21.95
CA PHE A 21 -19.66 -11.78 21.88
C PHE A 21 -20.23 -11.43 20.51
N ALA A 22 -20.06 -10.19 20.05
CA ALA A 22 -20.63 -9.74 18.78
C ALA A 22 -20.04 -10.46 17.56
N LEU A 23 -18.75 -10.82 17.60
CA LEU A 23 -18.12 -11.68 16.58
C LEU A 23 -18.75 -13.08 16.55
N HIS A 24 -18.97 -13.69 17.71
CA HIS A 24 -19.60 -15.01 17.78
C HIS A 24 -21.06 -14.98 17.30
N GLN A 25 -21.83 -13.91 17.60
CA GLN A 25 -23.20 -13.76 17.08
C GLN A 25 -23.25 -13.63 15.55
N THR A 26 -22.17 -13.16 14.93
CA THR A 26 -22.03 -13.07 13.47
C THR A 26 -21.31 -14.28 12.85
N SER A 27 -21.19 -15.38 13.60
CA SER A 27 -20.52 -16.63 13.19
C SER A 27 -19.05 -16.45 12.77
N ARG A 28 -18.37 -15.43 13.32
CA ARG A 28 -16.93 -15.21 13.11
C ARG A 28 -16.17 -15.85 14.27
N THR A 29 -15.30 -16.81 13.97
CA THR A 29 -14.42 -17.42 14.96
C THR A 29 -13.24 -16.51 15.26
N VAL A 30 -12.67 -16.63 16.46
CA VAL A 30 -11.43 -15.97 16.88
C VAL A 30 -10.53 -17.05 17.44
N ASP A 31 -9.32 -17.18 16.89
CA ASP A 31 -8.34 -18.19 17.31
C ASP A 31 -7.28 -17.62 18.27
N ALA A 32 -7.08 -16.30 18.26
CA ALA A 32 -6.17 -15.61 19.18
C ALA A 32 -6.65 -14.18 19.46
N ILE A 33 -6.42 -13.71 20.68
CA ILE A 33 -6.71 -12.33 21.10
C ILE A 33 -5.41 -11.67 21.54
N HIS A 34 -5.03 -10.61 20.83
CA HIS A 34 -3.91 -9.76 21.17
C HIS A 34 -4.40 -8.36 21.55
N ILE A 35 -3.96 -7.88 22.70
CA ILE A 35 -4.42 -6.59 23.24
C ILE A 35 -3.27 -5.61 23.31
N ILE A 36 -3.45 -4.40 22.78
CA ILE A 36 -2.55 -3.27 22.93
C ILE A 36 -3.09 -2.37 24.06
N THR A 37 -2.28 -2.13 25.09
CA THR A 37 -2.73 -1.40 26.28
C THR A 37 -1.58 -0.71 27.05
N THR A 38 -1.90 0.06 28.07
CA THR A 38 -0.93 0.64 29.02
C THR A 38 -0.78 -0.29 30.23
N GLN A 39 0.17 -0.02 31.14
CA GLN A 39 0.35 -0.83 32.35
C GLN A 39 -0.95 -0.97 33.15
N LEU A 40 -1.65 0.14 33.39
CA LEU A 40 -2.90 0.14 34.15
C LEU A 40 -4.00 -0.67 33.45
N GLY A 41 -4.06 -0.62 32.11
CA GLY A 41 -5.01 -1.44 31.35
C GLY A 41 -4.65 -2.92 31.39
N LYS A 42 -3.36 -3.29 31.35
CA LYS A 42 -2.90 -4.67 31.55
C LYS A 42 -3.31 -5.21 32.91
N GLU A 43 -3.09 -4.45 33.98
CA GLU A 43 -3.52 -4.83 35.34
C GLU A 43 -5.04 -5.08 35.40
N ARG A 44 -5.84 -4.21 34.77
CA ARG A 44 -7.29 -4.40 34.67
C ARG A 44 -7.68 -5.65 33.89
N ILE A 45 -7.06 -5.90 32.74
CA ILE A 45 -7.34 -7.09 31.92
C ILE A 45 -7.03 -8.37 32.71
N LEU A 46 -5.87 -8.41 33.36
CA LEU A 46 -5.44 -9.57 34.13
C LEU A 46 -6.42 -9.86 35.28
N THR A 47 -6.78 -8.86 36.06
CA THR A 47 -7.63 -9.01 37.26
C THR A 47 -9.12 -9.19 36.96
N THR A 48 -9.61 -8.70 35.82
CA THR A 48 -11.05 -8.76 35.50
C THR A 48 -11.40 -9.85 34.50
N LEU A 49 -10.58 -10.06 33.47
CA LEU A 49 -10.87 -11.02 32.41
C LEU A 49 -10.14 -12.33 32.64
N LEU A 50 -8.86 -12.28 33.03
CA LEU A 50 -7.96 -13.43 33.05
C LEU A 50 -7.67 -13.96 34.46
N GLU A 51 -8.38 -13.48 35.48
CA GLU A 51 -8.23 -13.97 36.86
C GLU A 51 -8.58 -15.47 36.90
N PRO A 52 -7.67 -16.34 37.38
CA PRO A 52 -7.92 -17.78 37.40
C PRO A 52 -9.20 -18.13 38.18
N GLY A 53 -10.12 -18.85 37.53
CA GLY A 53 -11.35 -19.34 38.13
C GLY A 53 -12.50 -18.33 38.26
N SER A 54 -12.23 -17.01 38.18
CA SER A 54 -13.28 -15.98 38.33
C SER A 54 -13.32 -14.96 37.19
N GLY A 55 -12.32 -14.94 36.31
CA GLY A 55 -12.21 -13.99 35.21
C GLY A 55 -13.39 -14.05 34.24
N LYS A 56 -13.87 -12.87 33.83
CA LYS A 56 -15.06 -12.73 32.97
C LYS A 56 -14.92 -13.35 31.60
N TYR A 57 -13.69 -13.47 31.08
CA TYR A 57 -13.44 -14.18 29.83
C TYR A 57 -13.72 -15.69 29.98
N PHE A 58 -13.29 -16.32 31.08
CA PHE A 58 -13.58 -17.73 31.32
C PHE A 58 -15.08 -17.98 31.56
N GLN A 59 -15.75 -17.05 32.27
CA GLN A 59 -17.21 -17.09 32.43
C GLN A 59 -17.93 -17.01 31.08
N TYR A 60 -17.47 -16.14 30.18
CA TYR A 60 -17.98 -16.05 28.82
C TYR A 60 -17.85 -17.37 28.05
N LEU A 61 -16.66 -17.98 28.06
CA LEU A 61 -16.44 -19.25 27.37
C LEU A 61 -17.36 -20.35 27.93
N HIS A 62 -17.50 -20.44 29.24
CA HIS A 62 -18.41 -21.40 29.87
C HIS A 62 -19.88 -21.16 29.48
N GLU A 63 -20.35 -19.91 29.60
CA GLU A 63 -21.73 -19.53 29.27
C GLU A 63 -22.09 -19.88 27.82
N TYR A 64 -21.17 -19.62 26.89
CA TYR A 64 -21.36 -19.85 25.46
C TYR A 64 -20.81 -21.19 24.96
N GLU A 65 -20.55 -22.13 25.86
CA GLU A 65 -20.12 -23.51 25.56
C GLU A 65 -18.91 -23.58 24.61
N ARG A 66 -17.91 -22.74 24.89
CA ARG A 66 -16.64 -22.67 24.16
C ARG A 66 -15.54 -23.36 24.94
N GLU A 67 -14.67 -24.08 24.23
CA GLU A 67 -13.52 -24.73 24.86
C GLU A 67 -12.51 -23.69 25.35
N ILE A 68 -12.00 -23.85 26.57
CA ILE A 68 -11.05 -22.90 27.18
C ILE A 68 -9.78 -22.69 26.32
N ARG A 69 -9.33 -23.74 25.63
CA ARG A 69 -8.13 -23.73 24.79
C ARG A 69 -8.41 -23.37 23.32
N SER A 70 -9.64 -23.02 22.97
CA SER A 70 -10.00 -22.69 21.58
C SER A 70 -9.44 -21.35 21.11
N ILE A 71 -9.12 -20.44 22.04
CA ILE A 71 -8.61 -19.11 21.73
C ILE A 71 -7.34 -18.87 22.54
N ASP A 72 -6.24 -18.53 21.85
CA ASP A 72 -5.00 -18.09 22.48
C ASP A 72 -5.19 -16.68 23.08
N PHE A 73 -5.47 -16.63 24.38
CA PHE A 73 -5.60 -15.39 25.13
C PHE A 73 -5.03 -15.56 26.54
N GLY A 74 -4.00 -14.79 26.86
CA GLY A 74 -3.32 -14.85 28.15
C GLY A 74 -2.30 -13.73 28.32
N PRO A 75 -1.52 -13.72 29.43
CA PRO A 75 -0.53 -12.68 29.69
C PRO A 75 0.46 -12.42 28.52
N PRO A 76 0.96 -13.43 27.77
CA PRO A 76 1.86 -13.21 26.64
C PRO A 76 1.22 -12.49 25.44
N THR A 77 -0.11 -12.45 25.36
CA THR A 77 -0.83 -11.81 24.25
C THR A 77 -1.25 -10.37 24.58
N ILE A 78 -0.91 -9.88 25.78
CA ILE A 78 -1.10 -8.50 26.21
C ILE A 78 0.18 -7.71 25.94
N HIS A 79 0.10 -6.79 24.99
CA HIS A 79 1.19 -5.92 24.56
C HIS A 79 1.08 -4.56 25.25
N THR A 80 1.94 -4.35 26.23
CA THR A 80 2.04 -3.07 26.93
C THR A 80 2.96 -2.09 26.22
N LEU A 81 2.58 -0.82 26.24
CA LEU A 81 3.49 0.25 25.85
C LEU A 81 4.63 0.33 26.86
N CYS A 82 5.85 0.47 26.36
CA CYS A 82 7.06 0.62 27.17
C CYS A 82 7.85 1.87 26.77
N ASP A 83 8.54 2.46 27.75
CA ASP A 83 9.50 3.54 27.53
C ASP A 83 10.80 3.02 26.88
N ASP A 84 11.73 3.93 26.59
CA ASP A 84 13.00 3.60 25.92
C ASP A 84 13.92 2.71 26.78
N ARG A 85 13.58 2.51 28.06
CA ARG A 85 14.27 1.61 29.00
C ARG A 85 13.54 0.27 29.16
N GLY A 86 12.50 0.03 28.37
CA GLY A 86 11.69 -1.18 28.41
C GLY A 86 10.72 -1.25 29.59
N ARG A 87 10.48 -0.15 30.32
CA ARG A 87 9.54 -0.12 31.45
C ARG A 87 8.14 0.18 30.94
N GLU A 88 7.16 -0.58 31.40
CA GLU A 88 5.76 -0.35 31.04
C GLU A 88 5.32 1.06 31.46
N ILE A 89 4.64 1.78 30.56
CA ILE A 89 4.14 3.12 30.87
C ILE A 89 2.76 3.02 31.53
N PRO A 90 2.50 3.77 32.62
CA PRO A 90 1.20 3.74 33.31
C PRO A 90 0.02 4.12 32.40
N ASP A 91 0.19 5.18 31.62
CA ASP A 91 -0.84 5.79 30.78
C ASP A 91 -0.18 6.66 29.69
N ILE A 92 -0.91 6.98 28.62
CA ILE A 92 -0.46 7.83 27.51
C ILE A 92 -0.76 9.30 27.86
N ARG A 93 0.28 10.12 28.03
CA ARG A 93 0.11 11.51 28.51
C ARG A 93 0.61 12.57 27.53
N ASP A 94 1.57 12.24 26.69
CA ASP A 94 2.20 13.18 25.78
C ASP A 94 2.34 12.62 24.34
N GLU A 95 2.95 13.42 23.48
CA GLU A 95 3.18 13.09 22.08
C GLU A 95 4.14 11.89 21.92
N ALA A 96 5.15 11.78 22.80
CA ALA A 96 6.13 10.71 22.73
C ALA A 96 5.49 9.36 23.11
N ASP A 97 4.62 9.32 24.11
CA ASP A 97 3.81 8.14 24.43
C ASP A 97 2.91 7.74 23.26
N ASN A 98 2.33 8.72 22.57
CA ASN A 98 1.48 8.48 21.40
C ASN A 98 2.28 7.98 20.18
N GLU A 99 3.52 8.42 20.00
CA GLU A 99 4.42 7.89 18.99
C GLU A 99 4.79 6.43 19.28
N ARG A 100 5.08 6.09 20.54
CA ARG A 100 5.32 4.70 20.99
C ARG A 100 4.12 3.81 20.73
N LEU A 101 2.92 4.29 21.04
CA LEU A 101 1.66 3.61 20.73
C LEU A 101 1.52 3.28 19.24
N LEU A 102 1.75 4.29 18.40
CA LEU A 102 1.65 4.14 16.95
C LEU A 102 2.65 3.12 16.42
N ASN A 103 3.90 3.19 16.89
CA ASN A 103 4.94 2.23 16.53
C ASN A 103 4.57 0.80 16.93
N LEU A 104 4.01 0.60 18.12
CA LEU A 104 3.54 -0.71 18.58
C LEU A 104 2.37 -1.22 17.73
N CYS A 105 1.40 -0.36 17.39
CA CYS A 105 0.28 -0.71 16.50
C CYS A 105 0.78 -1.11 15.11
N LEU A 106 1.71 -0.35 14.52
CA LEU A 106 2.30 -0.63 13.21
C LEU A 106 3.06 -1.95 13.21
N ASP A 107 3.88 -2.19 14.22
CA ASP A 107 4.69 -3.40 14.35
C ASP A 107 3.84 -4.65 14.53
N LEU A 108 2.84 -4.63 15.44
CA LEU A 108 1.93 -5.76 15.63
C LEU A 108 1.08 -6.02 14.39
N THR A 109 0.55 -4.96 13.76
CA THR A 109 -0.21 -5.12 12.51
C THR A 109 0.66 -5.72 11.42
N PHE A 110 1.89 -5.23 11.25
CA PHE A 110 2.85 -5.78 10.29
C PHE A 110 3.12 -7.26 10.56
N ARG A 111 3.36 -7.64 11.82
CA ARG A 111 3.64 -9.02 12.24
C ARG A 111 2.46 -9.95 11.95
N PHE A 112 1.25 -9.58 12.37
CA PHE A 112 0.06 -10.43 12.22
C PHE A 112 -0.50 -10.48 10.79
N THR A 113 -0.15 -9.51 9.94
CA THR A 113 -0.52 -9.51 8.52
C THR A 113 0.51 -10.17 7.61
N LYS A 114 1.59 -10.74 8.18
CA LYS A 114 2.65 -11.42 7.41
C LYS A 114 2.21 -12.76 6.83
N ASP A 115 1.44 -13.53 7.58
CA ASP A 115 0.97 -14.86 7.18
C ASP A 115 -0.31 -14.75 6.33
N PRO A 116 -0.31 -15.17 5.05
CA PRO A 116 -1.49 -15.11 4.19
C PRO A 116 -2.67 -15.96 4.69
N ASP A 117 -2.41 -17.01 5.47
CA ASP A 117 -3.44 -17.93 6.00
C ASP A 117 -4.07 -17.43 7.31
N THR A 118 -3.73 -16.20 7.72
CA THR A 118 -4.30 -15.51 8.86
C THR A 118 -5.13 -14.30 8.39
N ALA A 119 -6.23 -14.00 9.07
CA ALA A 119 -6.98 -12.75 8.94
C ALA A 119 -6.94 -12.01 10.29
N VAL A 120 -6.82 -10.69 10.23
CA VAL A 120 -6.78 -9.82 11.41
C VAL A 120 -8.07 -9.03 11.53
N PHE A 121 -8.71 -9.14 12.69
CA PHE A 121 -9.86 -8.36 13.11
C PHE A 121 -9.36 -7.28 14.06
N PHE A 122 -9.28 -6.05 13.57
CA PHE A 122 -8.87 -4.88 14.35
C PHE A 122 -10.06 -4.35 15.14
N SER A 123 -10.00 -4.33 16.48
CA SER A 123 -11.04 -3.72 17.32
C SER A 123 -10.56 -2.39 17.90
N VAL A 124 -11.26 -1.31 17.55
CA VAL A 124 -10.90 0.08 17.91
C VAL A 124 -11.82 0.70 18.96
N ALA A 125 -12.55 -0.11 19.73
CA ALA A 125 -13.58 0.37 20.65
C ALA A 125 -13.07 0.71 22.07
N GLY A 126 -11.78 0.55 22.37
CA GLY A 126 -11.24 0.72 23.73
C GLY A 126 -10.03 1.65 23.82
N GLY A 127 -9.84 2.26 24.99
CA GLY A 127 -8.65 3.06 25.30
C GLY A 127 -8.85 4.56 25.20
N ARG A 128 -7.75 5.30 25.27
CA ARG A 128 -7.75 6.72 24.90
C ARG A 128 -8.09 6.82 23.41
N LYS A 129 -8.79 7.88 23.00
CA LYS A 129 -9.21 8.12 21.59
C LYS A 129 -8.07 7.92 20.58
N THR A 130 -6.84 8.27 20.97
CA THR A 130 -5.67 8.12 20.11
C THR A 130 -5.27 6.67 19.87
N MET A 131 -5.57 5.73 20.77
CA MET A 131 -5.34 4.28 20.58
C MET A 131 -6.16 3.75 19.41
N SER A 132 -7.44 4.07 19.36
CA SER A 132 -8.32 3.75 18.24
C SER A 132 -7.78 4.32 16.92
N SER A 133 -7.39 5.60 16.92
CA SER A 133 -6.82 6.25 15.74
C SER A 133 -5.51 5.59 15.28
N CYS A 134 -4.61 5.24 16.20
CA CYS A 134 -3.32 4.61 15.88
C CYS A 134 -3.51 3.20 15.31
N LEU A 135 -4.40 2.39 15.88
CA LEU A 135 -4.68 1.06 15.36
C LEU A 135 -5.38 1.11 14.00
N ALA A 136 -6.34 2.03 13.82
CA ALA A 136 -6.98 2.25 12.52
C ALA A 136 -5.98 2.73 11.46
N LEU A 137 -5.02 3.58 11.82
CA LEU A 137 -3.94 4.00 10.93
C LEU A 137 -3.05 2.82 10.55
N ALA A 138 -2.65 1.99 11.53
CA ALA A 138 -1.85 0.79 11.27
C ALA A 138 -2.57 -0.21 10.35
N ALA A 139 -3.87 -0.40 10.53
CA ALA A 139 -4.71 -1.20 9.64
C ALA A 139 -4.72 -0.64 8.20
N GLN A 140 -4.80 0.68 8.02
CA GLN A 140 -4.69 1.30 6.70
C GLN A 140 -3.30 1.15 6.07
N MET A 141 -2.24 1.13 6.87
CA MET A 141 -0.87 0.96 6.36
C MET A 141 -0.58 -0.49 5.91
N TYR A 142 -0.99 -1.47 6.69
CA TYR A 142 -0.55 -2.87 6.52
C TYR A 142 -1.67 -3.91 6.43
N GLY A 143 -2.93 -3.55 6.68
CA GLY A 143 -4.07 -4.46 6.55
C GLY A 143 -4.23 -4.97 5.11
N ARG A 144 -4.94 -6.08 4.95
CA ARG A 144 -5.16 -6.78 3.68
C ARG A 144 -6.64 -6.91 3.39
N SER A 145 -6.98 -7.42 2.22
CA SER A 145 -8.37 -7.58 1.76
C SER A 145 -9.21 -8.54 2.62
N GLN A 146 -8.59 -9.52 3.30
CA GLN A 146 -9.27 -10.40 4.27
C GLN A 146 -9.42 -9.79 5.67
N ASP A 147 -8.64 -8.77 6.00
CA ASP A 147 -8.63 -8.16 7.33
C ASP A 147 -9.85 -7.25 7.51
N ARG A 148 -10.31 -7.03 8.74
CA ARG A 148 -11.51 -6.25 9.04
C ARG A 148 -11.28 -5.30 10.20
N LEU A 149 -11.78 -4.08 10.09
CA LEU A 149 -11.79 -3.08 11.16
C LEU A 149 -13.18 -3.00 11.77
N PHE A 150 -13.24 -3.07 13.09
CA PHE A 150 -14.46 -3.20 13.87
C PHE A 150 -14.53 -2.20 15.01
N HIS A 151 -15.75 -1.78 15.33
CA HIS A 151 -16.08 -1.08 16.55
C HIS A 151 -17.32 -1.74 17.17
N VAL A 152 -17.22 -2.21 18.41
CA VAL A 152 -18.38 -2.70 19.14
C VAL A 152 -19.15 -1.53 19.74
N LEU A 153 -20.47 -1.56 19.68
CA LEU A 153 -21.36 -0.64 20.36
C LEU A 153 -22.25 -1.43 21.30
N VAL A 154 -22.42 -0.91 22.51
CA VAL A 154 -23.36 -1.45 23.49
C VAL A 154 -24.46 -0.41 23.70
N SER A 155 -25.69 -0.86 23.88
CA SER A 155 -26.80 -0.02 24.31
C SER A 155 -26.37 0.92 25.46
N PRO A 156 -26.55 2.26 25.35
CA PRO A 156 -25.91 3.26 26.20
C PRO A 156 -26.05 3.02 27.71
N GLU A 157 -27.19 2.50 28.13
CA GLU A 157 -27.49 2.24 29.54
C GLU A 157 -26.65 1.11 30.17
N PHE A 158 -26.07 0.23 29.36
CA PHE A 158 -25.15 -0.83 29.81
C PHE A 158 -23.68 -0.48 29.54
N GLU A 159 -23.42 0.57 28.76
CA GLU A 159 -22.07 0.98 28.38
C GLU A 159 -21.26 1.38 29.63
N ASN A 160 -20.05 0.84 29.75
CA ASN A 160 -19.16 1.03 30.92
C ASN A 160 -19.76 0.60 32.28
N HIS A 161 -20.87 -0.14 32.31
CA HIS A 161 -21.41 -0.66 33.56
C HIS A 161 -20.43 -1.68 34.17
N PRO A 162 -20.00 -1.52 35.44
CA PRO A 162 -18.91 -2.31 36.01
C PRO A 162 -19.19 -3.82 36.03
N ASP A 163 -20.47 -4.21 36.14
CA ASP A 163 -20.86 -5.62 36.14
C ASP A 163 -21.28 -6.18 34.78
N PHE A 164 -21.36 -5.36 33.71
CA PHE A 164 -21.77 -5.83 32.38
C PHE A 164 -20.53 -6.07 31.51
N PHE A 165 -20.41 -7.27 30.93
CA PHE A 165 -19.26 -7.68 30.09
C PHE A 165 -19.70 -8.31 28.77
N PHE A 166 -20.85 -8.96 28.79
CA PHE A 166 -21.54 -9.56 27.66
C PHE A 166 -22.98 -9.88 28.11
N PRO A 167 -23.94 -10.02 27.20
CA PRO A 167 -25.27 -10.52 27.54
C PRO A 167 -25.17 -11.99 27.99
N PRO A 168 -25.55 -12.36 29.23
CA PRO A 168 -25.61 -13.77 29.64
C PRO A 168 -26.79 -14.49 28.97
N LYS A 169 -26.72 -15.83 28.80
CA LYS A 169 -27.84 -16.64 28.30
C LYS A 169 -29.03 -16.60 29.26
N VAL A 170 -28.75 -16.65 30.57
CA VAL A 170 -29.76 -16.43 31.61
C VAL A 170 -29.78 -14.97 32.00
N SER A 171 -30.88 -14.29 31.67
CA SER A 171 -31.08 -12.87 32.00
C SER A 171 -30.94 -12.61 33.50
N ARG A 172 -30.25 -11.52 33.86
CA ARG A 172 -30.12 -11.02 35.24
C ARG A 172 -30.54 -9.56 35.32
N LEU A 173 -30.97 -9.12 36.50
CA LEU A 173 -31.25 -7.72 36.78
C LEU A 173 -29.95 -6.99 37.14
N LEU A 174 -29.74 -5.82 36.54
CA LEU A 174 -28.69 -4.88 36.90
C LEU A 174 -29.32 -3.57 37.37
N GLU A 175 -28.69 -2.93 38.37
CA GLU A 175 -29.04 -1.59 38.81
C GLU A 175 -28.33 -0.57 37.92
N LEU A 176 -29.10 0.11 37.07
CA LEU A 176 -28.63 1.15 36.16
C LEU A 176 -29.01 2.53 36.69
N ARG A 177 -28.49 3.59 36.07
CA ARG A 177 -28.84 4.99 36.39
C ARG A 177 -29.49 5.67 35.20
N ASP A 178 -30.60 6.36 35.43
CA ASP A 178 -31.26 7.17 34.40
C ASP A 178 -30.44 8.45 34.09
N GLU A 179 -30.88 9.25 33.12
CA GLU A 179 -30.22 10.53 32.77
C GLU A 179 -30.17 11.53 33.95
N LYS A 180 -31.03 11.35 34.96
CA LYS A 180 -31.09 12.16 36.18
C LYS A 180 -30.28 11.55 37.33
N GLY A 181 -29.64 10.40 37.11
CA GLY A 181 -28.84 9.67 38.08
C GLY A 181 -29.61 8.78 39.05
N ASN A 182 -30.94 8.63 38.88
CA ASN A 182 -31.76 7.78 39.74
C ASN A 182 -31.55 6.30 39.41
N PRO A 183 -31.45 5.42 40.42
CA PRO A 183 -31.29 3.99 40.19
C PRO A 183 -32.59 3.38 39.65
N TYR A 184 -32.46 2.48 38.68
CA TYR A 184 -33.55 1.64 38.20
C TYR A 184 -33.03 0.26 37.82
N LEU A 185 -33.89 -0.76 37.86
CA LEU A 185 -33.52 -2.12 37.48
C LEU A 185 -33.83 -2.39 36.01
N LYS A 186 -32.87 -2.99 35.29
CA LYS A 186 -33.08 -3.47 33.93
C LYS A 186 -32.50 -4.86 33.75
N GLU A 187 -33.20 -5.68 32.98
CA GLU A 187 -32.74 -7.02 32.63
C GLU A 187 -31.67 -6.98 31.52
N THR A 188 -30.63 -7.80 31.65
CA THR A 188 -29.54 -7.89 30.65
C THR A 188 -29.99 -8.43 29.30
N ARG A 189 -31.15 -9.08 29.20
CA ARG A 189 -31.71 -9.53 27.91
C ARG A 189 -32.01 -8.39 26.94
N TYR A 190 -32.15 -7.16 27.46
CA TYR A 190 -32.38 -5.96 26.67
C TYR A 190 -31.09 -5.25 26.25
N ALA A 191 -29.92 -5.79 26.62
CA ALA A 191 -28.65 -5.24 26.17
C ALA A 191 -28.43 -5.58 24.70
N GLU A 192 -28.25 -4.55 23.88
CA GLU A 192 -27.91 -4.71 22.47
C GLU A 192 -26.41 -4.52 22.28
N VAL A 193 -25.74 -5.51 21.71
CA VAL A 193 -24.31 -5.45 21.38
C VAL A 193 -24.16 -5.58 19.88
N THR A 194 -23.76 -4.49 19.24
CA THR A 194 -23.66 -4.36 17.78
C THR A 194 -22.21 -4.30 17.33
N LEU A 195 -21.84 -5.12 16.36
CA LEU A 195 -20.53 -5.06 15.73
C LEU A 195 -20.57 -4.19 14.47
N VAL A 196 -20.01 -2.98 14.56
CA VAL A 196 -19.93 -2.06 13.43
C VAL A 196 -18.70 -2.36 12.59
N HIS A 197 -18.91 -2.60 11.30
CA HIS A 197 -17.86 -2.71 10.29
C HIS A 197 -17.41 -1.31 9.86
N LEU A 198 -16.17 -0.96 10.16
CA LEU A 198 -15.58 0.28 9.67
C LEU A 198 -14.84 0.02 8.36
N PRO A 199 -15.18 0.73 7.27
CA PRO A 199 -14.39 0.65 6.05
C PRO A 199 -13.00 1.24 6.30
N PHE A 200 -11.97 0.64 5.71
CA PHE A 200 -10.64 1.22 5.68
C PHE A 200 -10.00 0.99 4.30
N VAL A 201 -9.14 1.91 3.89
CA VAL A 201 -8.37 1.78 2.65
C VAL A 201 -6.98 1.28 3.02
N SER A 202 -6.64 0.09 2.56
CA SER A 202 -5.27 -0.40 2.70
C SER A 202 -4.38 0.17 1.60
N ILE A 203 -3.22 0.71 1.98
CA ILE A 203 -2.17 1.07 1.05
C ILE A 203 -1.16 -0.08 0.85
N ARG A 204 -1.28 -1.19 1.57
CA ARG A 204 -0.28 -2.28 1.61
C ARG A 204 0.08 -2.78 0.21
N GLU A 205 -0.92 -2.98 -0.64
CA GLU A 205 -0.74 -3.50 -2.01
C GLU A 205 -0.01 -2.51 -2.94
N ARG A 206 0.03 -1.22 -2.57
CA ARG A 206 0.78 -0.18 -3.28
C ARG A 206 2.20 -0.01 -2.76
N LEU A 207 2.54 -0.64 -1.63
CA LEU A 207 3.88 -0.59 -1.07
C LEU A 207 4.79 -1.57 -1.83
N GLY A 208 5.93 -1.07 -2.32
CA GLY A 208 6.96 -1.94 -2.89
C GLY A 208 7.55 -2.91 -1.85
N GLU A 209 8.06 -4.06 -2.29
CA GLU A 209 8.52 -5.16 -1.43
C GLU A 209 9.45 -4.74 -0.28
N LYS A 210 10.30 -3.72 -0.49
CA LYS A 210 11.22 -3.22 0.54
C LYS A 210 10.51 -2.72 1.81
N TYR A 211 9.29 -2.19 1.67
CA TYR A 211 8.46 -1.70 2.79
C TYR A 211 7.66 -2.81 3.45
N LEU A 212 7.71 -4.04 2.92
CA LEU A 212 7.08 -5.23 3.49
C LEU A 212 8.09 -6.14 4.20
N LYS A 213 9.35 -5.70 4.38
CA LYS A 213 10.41 -6.44 5.08
C LYS A 213 10.48 -6.14 6.58
N LYS A 214 10.03 -4.95 6.99
CA LYS A 214 9.99 -4.48 8.37
C LYS A 214 8.92 -3.39 8.48
N PRO A 215 8.41 -3.07 9.69
CA PRO A 215 7.58 -1.90 9.88
C PRO A 215 8.38 -0.60 9.66
N PHE A 216 7.70 0.38 9.08
CA PHE A 216 8.14 1.76 8.88
C PHE A 216 7.09 2.73 9.42
N ASP A 217 7.54 3.94 9.74
CA ASP A 217 6.68 5.05 10.16
C ASP A 217 5.74 5.50 9.01
N PRO A 218 4.59 6.11 9.33
CA PRO A 218 3.61 6.50 8.32
C PRO A 218 4.15 7.51 7.30
N ALA A 219 5.02 8.44 7.70
CA ALA A 219 5.55 9.44 6.79
C ALA A 219 6.41 8.79 5.70
N THR A 220 7.28 7.84 6.08
CA THR A 220 8.07 7.04 5.14
C THR A 220 7.19 6.24 4.18
N LEU A 221 6.12 5.62 4.68
CA LEU A 221 5.17 4.85 3.86
C LEU A 221 4.42 5.76 2.89
N MET A 222 3.89 6.89 3.35
CA MET A 222 3.17 7.85 2.50
C MET A 222 4.09 8.46 1.44
N MET A 223 5.32 8.85 1.81
CA MET A 223 6.31 9.33 0.84
C MET A 223 6.65 8.29 -0.23
N SER A 224 6.54 7.01 0.09
CA SER A 224 6.75 5.94 -0.89
C SER A 224 5.67 5.89 -1.96
N LEU A 225 4.44 6.27 -1.61
CA LEU A 225 3.30 6.35 -2.52
C LEU A 225 3.33 7.61 -3.38
N VAL A 226 3.91 8.69 -2.85
CA VAL A 226 4.05 10.00 -3.54
C VAL A 226 5.20 9.98 -4.55
N ARG A 227 6.04 8.94 -4.57
CA ARG A 227 6.97 8.74 -5.69
C ARG A 227 6.13 8.43 -6.93
N GLU A 228 5.75 9.52 -7.61
CA GLU A 228 5.27 9.59 -8.98
C GLU A 228 5.89 8.43 -9.76
N ASP A 229 5.02 7.68 -10.46
CA ASP A 229 5.36 6.63 -11.42
C ASP A 229 6.76 6.89 -11.96
N GLN A 230 7.70 5.97 -11.70
CA GLN A 230 9.04 6.05 -12.26
C GLN A 230 8.89 6.54 -13.70
N VAL A 231 9.41 7.73 -14.01
CA VAL A 231 9.25 8.34 -15.33
C VAL A 231 9.68 7.32 -16.37
N ARG A 232 8.71 6.64 -16.98
CA ARG A 232 8.91 5.56 -17.94
C ARG A 232 8.52 6.06 -19.30
N LEU A 233 9.41 5.84 -20.25
CA LEU A 233 9.13 5.99 -21.67
C LEU A 233 8.70 4.62 -22.19
N VAL A 234 7.45 4.49 -22.61
CA VAL A 234 6.94 3.29 -23.28
C VAL A 234 6.85 3.57 -24.78
N VAL A 235 7.47 2.71 -25.58
CA VAL A 235 7.28 2.72 -27.04
C VAL A 235 6.48 1.48 -27.42
N HIS A 236 5.25 1.67 -27.90
CA HIS A 236 4.34 0.60 -28.29
C HIS A 236 4.24 0.52 -29.82
N LEU A 237 4.85 -0.50 -30.42
CA LEU A 237 4.95 -0.60 -31.88
C LEU A 237 3.64 -1.01 -32.55
N VAL A 238 2.93 -2.01 -32.03
CA VAL A 238 1.61 -2.41 -32.58
C VAL A 238 0.61 -1.25 -32.60
N GLN A 239 0.50 -0.50 -31.49
CA GLN A 239 -0.43 0.63 -31.38
C GLN A 239 0.12 1.93 -31.99
N LYS A 240 1.40 1.97 -32.36
CA LYS A 240 2.10 3.14 -32.93
C LYS A 240 2.12 4.35 -32.00
N LYS A 241 2.31 4.10 -30.70
CA LYS A 241 2.25 5.09 -29.63
C LYS A 241 3.56 5.24 -28.88
N VAL A 242 3.79 6.46 -28.42
CA VAL A 242 4.79 6.79 -27.40
C VAL A 242 4.04 7.23 -26.15
N ILE A 243 4.35 6.66 -25.00
CA ILE A 243 3.74 7.01 -23.71
C ILE A 243 4.83 7.53 -22.79
N PHE A 244 4.59 8.69 -22.19
CA PHE A 244 5.53 9.29 -21.24
C PHE A 244 4.77 10.08 -20.18
N ARG A 245 5.07 9.79 -18.89
CA ARG A 245 4.38 10.40 -17.73
C ARG A 245 2.85 10.33 -17.82
N GLY A 246 2.33 9.18 -18.26
CA GLY A 246 0.89 8.93 -18.39
C GLY A 246 0.20 9.58 -19.60
N LEU A 247 0.91 10.41 -20.38
CA LEU A 247 0.39 10.97 -21.63
C LEU A 247 0.71 10.04 -22.79
N GLU A 248 -0.22 9.94 -23.75
CA GLU A 248 -0.05 9.15 -24.97
C GLU A 248 0.08 10.06 -26.20
N LEU A 249 0.96 9.67 -27.13
CA LEU A 249 1.19 10.35 -28.39
C LEU A 249 1.21 9.34 -29.54
N ASP A 250 0.25 9.45 -30.46
CA ASP A 250 0.29 8.75 -31.73
C ASP A 250 1.37 9.36 -32.64
N MET A 251 2.26 8.52 -33.18
CA MET A 251 3.36 8.96 -34.04
C MET A 251 3.32 8.27 -35.39
N MET A 252 3.51 9.04 -36.46
CA MET A 252 3.52 8.48 -37.82
C MET A 252 4.59 7.39 -37.97
N PRO A 253 4.32 6.28 -38.71
CA PRO A 253 5.20 5.11 -38.76
C PRO A 253 6.68 5.42 -39.08
N ALA A 254 6.95 6.32 -40.03
CA ALA A 254 8.31 6.69 -40.39
C ALA A 254 9.06 7.41 -39.26
N ARG A 255 8.36 8.29 -38.53
CA ARG A 255 8.92 9.02 -37.39
C ARG A 255 9.11 8.09 -36.19
N LEU A 256 8.13 7.23 -35.95
CA LEU A 256 8.21 6.23 -34.89
C LEU A 256 9.34 5.24 -35.15
N ALA A 257 9.58 4.81 -36.39
CA ALA A 257 10.69 3.90 -36.72
C ALA A 257 12.05 4.51 -36.35
N LEU A 258 12.30 5.76 -36.75
CA LEU A 258 13.54 6.45 -36.41
C LEU A 258 13.67 6.69 -34.90
N TYR A 259 12.59 7.10 -34.25
CA TYR A 259 12.58 7.31 -32.80
C TYR A 259 12.86 6.01 -32.03
N ALA A 260 12.15 4.95 -32.39
CA ALA A 260 12.23 3.63 -31.78
C ALA A 260 13.64 3.01 -31.97
N PHE A 261 14.31 3.29 -33.09
CA PHE A 261 15.72 2.91 -33.28
C PHE A 261 16.62 3.51 -32.19
N PHE A 262 16.52 4.82 -31.92
CA PHE A 262 17.35 5.45 -30.88
C PHE A 262 16.98 5.00 -29.46
N VAL A 263 15.70 4.68 -29.23
CA VAL A 263 15.23 4.10 -27.95
C VAL A 263 15.83 2.71 -27.74
N LEU A 264 15.82 1.85 -28.77
CA LEU A 264 16.45 0.52 -28.71
C LEU A 264 17.96 0.61 -28.51
N LEU A 265 18.63 1.50 -29.23
CA LEU A 265 20.07 1.74 -29.09
C LEU A 265 20.46 2.09 -27.64
N LYS A 266 19.63 2.91 -26.96
CA LYS A 266 19.83 3.23 -25.54
C LYS A 266 19.58 2.01 -24.64
N LYS A 267 18.54 1.23 -24.93
CA LYS A 267 18.16 0.03 -24.16
C LYS A 267 19.21 -1.08 -24.26
N GLU A 268 19.83 -1.26 -25.43
CA GLU A 268 20.87 -2.24 -25.73
C GLU A 268 22.27 -1.81 -25.27
N CYS A 269 22.40 -0.68 -24.58
CA CYS A 269 23.69 -0.17 -24.12
C CYS A 269 24.37 -1.14 -23.12
N ILE A 270 25.59 -1.57 -23.48
CA ILE A 270 26.38 -2.64 -22.83
C ILE A 270 26.90 -2.26 -21.43
N ARG A 271 26.84 -0.99 -21.04
CA ARG A 271 27.37 -0.52 -19.74
C ARG A 271 26.62 -1.17 -18.56
N GLU A 272 27.34 -1.88 -17.69
CA GLU A 272 26.79 -2.74 -16.63
C GLU A 272 26.36 -2.00 -15.34
N ASN A 273 26.54 -0.66 -15.23
CA ASN A 273 26.27 0.09 -13.99
C ASN A 273 24.90 0.81 -13.97
N PRO A 274 24.25 0.99 -12.80
CA PRO A 274 22.97 1.67 -12.67
C PRO A 274 23.20 3.17 -12.72
N GLY A 275 23.04 3.77 -13.90
CA GLY A 275 23.24 5.21 -14.09
C GLY A 275 23.60 5.57 -15.52
N CYS A 276 22.72 5.24 -16.47
CA CYS A 276 22.85 5.67 -17.87
C CYS A 276 22.37 7.13 -18.09
N LEU A 277 22.04 7.82 -16.99
CA LEU A 277 21.61 9.21 -16.96
C LEU A 277 22.70 10.14 -17.53
N ARG A 278 22.39 10.83 -18.63
CA ARG A 278 23.31 11.75 -19.36
C ARG A 278 24.57 11.09 -19.92
N CYS A 279 24.60 9.76 -20.02
CA CYS A 279 25.64 9.03 -20.75
C CYS A 279 25.39 9.10 -22.27
N THR A 280 26.45 9.36 -23.03
CA THR A 280 26.44 9.48 -24.50
C THR A 280 27.23 8.38 -25.20
N ASP A 281 27.68 7.35 -24.47
CA ASP A 281 28.55 6.29 -24.99
C ASP A 281 27.90 5.55 -26.17
N CYS A 282 26.59 5.30 -26.08
CA CYS A 282 25.81 4.62 -27.11
C CYS A 282 25.35 5.55 -28.26
N TYR A 283 25.72 6.84 -28.27
CA TYR A 283 25.27 7.76 -29.31
C TYR A 283 26.03 7.49 -30.61
N LEU A 284 25.40 7.63 -31.77
CA LEU A 284 26.04 7.30 -33.05
C LEU A 284 26.28 8.55 -33.88
N GLY A 285 27.35 8.53 -34.68
CA GLY A 285 27.60 9.55 -35.70
C GLY A 285 26.63 9.42 -36.87
N LEU A 286 26.43 10.49 -37.64
CA LEU A 286 25.53 10.46 -38.79
C LEU A 286 25.97 9.41 -39.82
N ASP A 287 27.26 9.36 -40.16
CA ASP A 287 27.79 8.41 -41.14
C ASP A 287 27.57 6.95 -40.71
N GLU A 288 27.71 6.67 -39.42
CA GLU A 288 27.47 5.35 -38.84
C GLU A 288 26.00 4.94 -38.91
N ILE A 289 25.09 5.88 -38.63
CA ILE A 289 23.65 5.66 -38.76
C ILE A 289 23.28 5.33 -40.21
N LEU A 290 23.74 6.16 -41.15
CA LEU A 290 23.41 6.03 -42.58
C LEU A 290 24.04 4.78 -43.21
N THR A 291 25.24 4.39 -42.78
CA THR A 291 25.97 3.27 -43.41
C THR A 291 25.67 1.92 -42.75
N HIS A 292 25.65 1.87 -41.42
CA HIS A 292 25.60 0.60 -40.68
C HIS A 292 24.22 0.28 -40.11
N HIS A 293 23.37 1.28 -39.87
CA HIS A 293 22.08 1.08 -39.20
C HIS A 293 20.85 1.37 -40.07
N GLN A 294 21.03 1.81 -41.31
CA GLN A 294 19.93 2.08 -42.24
C GLN A 294 18.99 0.89 -42.41
N LYS A 295 19.54 -0.32 -42.56
CA LYS A 295 18.74 -1.56 -42.70
C LYS A 295 17.85 -1.79 -41.48
N ARG A 296 18.37 -1.57 -40.28
CA ARG A 296 17.63 -1.74 -39.01
C ARG A 296 16.48 -0.75 -38.89
N ILE A 297 16.68 0.50 -39.30
CA ILE A 297 15.62 1.53 -39.31
C ILE A 297 14.54 1.17 -40.33
N ALA A 298 14.93 0.73 -41.53
CA ALA A 298 14.00 0.28 -42.55
C ALA A 298 13.16 -0.93 -42.10
N ASP A 299 13.77 -1.89 -41.38
CA ASP A 299 13.06 -3.07 -40.84
C ASP A 299 12.04 -2.68 -39.77
N LEU A 300 12.37 -1.73 -38.88
CA LEU A 300 11.42 -1.18 -37.91
C LEU A 300 10.25 -0.49 -38.62
N TYR A 301 10.53 0.28 -39.68
CA TYR A 301 9.50 0.94 -40.45
C TYR A 301 8.57 -0.04 -41.16
N ARG A 302 9.11 -1.10 -41.79
CA ARG A 302 8.30 -2.16 -42.42
C ARG A 302 7.34 -2.82 -41.43
N LYS A 303 7.82 -3.12 -40.22
CA LYS A 303 6.98 -3.67 -39.14
C LYS A 303 5.85 -2.74 -38.75
N LEU A 304 6.09 -1.42 -38.75
CA LEU A 304 5.09 -0.40 -38.40
C LEU A 304 4.12 -0.06 -39.54
N ALA A 305 4.54 -0.22 -40.79
CA ALA A 305 3.74 0.11 -41.97
C ALA A 305 2.62 -0.90 -42.25
N GLY A 306 2.71 -2.12 -41.69
CA GLY A 306 1.71 -3.19 -41.90
C GLY A 306 1.66 -3.69 -43.35
N SER A 307 0.51 -4.22 -43.76
CA SER A 307 0.26 -4.89 -45.06
C SER A 307 0.19 -3.95 -46.29
N ARG A 308 0.89 -2.81 -46.30
CA ARG A 308 1.03 -2.05 -47.55
C ARG A 308 1.98 -2.82 -48.48
N PRO A 309 1.63 -3.04 -49.77
CA PRO A 309 2.52 -3.71 -50.69
C PRO A 309 3.88 -3.02 -50.70
N LEU A 310 4.94 -3.77 -50.39
CA LEU A 310 6.33 -3.30 -50.40
C LEU A 310 6.73 -2.69 -51.76
N GLU A 311 6.00 -3.06 -52.81
CA GLU A 311 6.20 -2.69 -54.22
C GLU A 311 5.73 -1.25 -54.57
N GLU A 312 4.93 -0.60 -53.74
CA GLU A 312 4.49 0.80 -53.94
C GLU A 312 5.30 1.83 -53.13
N MET A 313 6.28 1.37 -52.34
CA MET A 313 7.05 2.22 -51.44
C MET A 313 8.26 2.80 -52.17
N SER A 314 8.31 4.12 -52.35
CA SER A 314 9.47 4.79 -52.94
C SER A 314 10.75 4.46 -52.15
N ASP A 315 11.85 4.14 -52.85
CA ASP A 315 13.20 3.91 -52.29
C ASP A 315 13.88 5.16 -51.69
N SER A 316 13.09 6.12 -51.22
CA SER A 316 13.53 7.41 -50.68
C SER A 316 12.95 7.67 -49.29
N GLY A 317 13.49 8.65 -48.57
CA GLY A 317 13.05 9.02 -47.23
C GLY A 317 13.51 8.01 -46.17
N ILE A 318 12.61 7.50 -45.34
CA ILE A 318 12.98 6.63 -44.19
C ILE A 318 13.62 5.30 -44.60
N LEU A 319 13.31 4.78 -45.80
CA LEU A 319 13.90 3.55 -46.34
C LEU A 319 15.34 3.75 -46.82
N LYS A 320 15.73 4.99 -47.13
CA LYS A 320 17.08 5.37 -47.53
C LYS A 320 17.40 6.78 -47.02
N LEU A 321 17.87 6.85 -45.78
CA LEU A 321 18.18 8.13 -45.15
C LEU A 321 19.40 8.78 -45.81
N ASP A 322 19.38 10.11 -45.84
CA ASP A 322 20.48 11.00 -46.14
C ASP A 322 20.54 12.07 -45.04
N ALA A 323 21.52 12.98 -45.10
CA ALA A 323 21.69 13.99 -44.08
C ALA A 323 20.49 14.94 -43.97
N ASP A 324 19.86 15.30 -45.09
CA ASP A 324 18.77 16.28 -45.12
C ASP A 324 17.48 15.68 -44.58
N ASN A 325 17.14 14.48 -45.06
CA ASN A 325 15.93 13.80 -44.64
C ASN A 325 16.03 13.30 -43.19
N PHE A 326 17.23 12.93 -42.69
CA PHE A 326 17.45 12.60 -41.29
C PHE A 326 17.16 13.81 -40.39
N ASN A 327 17.72 14.98 -40.73
CA ASN A 327 17.48 16.21 -39.98
C ASN A 327 16.01 16.65 -40.03
N MET A 328 15.35 16.45 -41.18
CA MET A 328 13.91 16.68 -41.32
C MET A 328 13.11 15.78 -40.37
N TYR A 329 13.35 14.45 -40.36
CA TYR A 329 12.64 13.53 -39.47
C TYR A 329 12.89 13.84 -38.00
N LYS A 330 14.15 14.08 -37.62
CA LYS A 330 14.54 14.48 -36.27
C LYS A 330 13.80 15.74 -35.81
N SER A 331 13.73 16.77 -36.66
CA SER A 331 13.00 18.00 -36.36
C SER A 331 11.51 17.74 -36.13
N ARG A 332 10.88 16.93 -37.00
CA ARG A 332 9.46 16.58 -36.88
C ARG A 332 9.16 15.75 -35.63
N ILE A 333 10.03 14.80 -35.28
CA ILE A 333 9.92 14.02 -34.04
C ILE A 333 9.97 14.95 -32.84
N ARG A 334 10.93 15.89 -32.79
CA ARG A 334 11.00 16.89 -31.72
C ARG A 334 9.72 17.71 -31.61
N GLN A 335 9.11 18.11 -32.72
CA GLN A 335 7.83 18.83 -32.73
C GLN A 335 6.67 17.98 -32.20
N ASP A 336 6.59 16.70 -32.58
CA ASP A 336 5.59 15.76 -32.06
C ASP A 336 5.73 15.59 -30.55
N LEU A 337 6.97 15.35 -30.07
CA LEU A 337 7.26 15.21 -28.64
C LEU A 337 6.95 16.50 -27.85
N LEU A 338 7.26 17.66 -28.42
CA LEU A 338 6.96 18.95 -27.80
C LEU A 338 5.45 19.15 -27.65
N ARG A 339 4.68 18.77 -28.67
CA ARG A 339 3.22 18.88 -28.67
C ARG A 339 2.57 17.88 -27.71
N GLY A 340 3.08 16.64 -27.66
CA GLY A 340 2.52 15.56 -26.83
C GLY A 340 2.88 15.68 -25.36
N PHE A 341 4.11 16.10 -25.02
CA PHE A 341 4.66 15.99 -23.67
C PHE A 341 5.18 17.31 -23.09
N GLY A 342 5.18 18.39 -23.87
CA GLY A 342 5.64 19.71 -23.43
C GLY A 342 7.16 19.89 -23.43
N LEU A 343 7.58 21.14 -23.21
CA LEU A 343 8.98 21.56 -23.36
C LEU A 343 9.94 20.85 -22.40
N TYR A 344 9.49 20.56 -21.17
CA TYR A 344 10.34 19.96 -20.14
C TYR A 344 10.66 18.49 -20.42
N ALA A 345 9.74 17.76 -21.06
CA ALA A 345 9.95 16.35 -21.40
C ALA A 345 11.09 16.16 -22.40
N LEU A 346 11.30 17.10 -23.32
CA LEU A 346 12.36 17.03 -24.34
C LEU A 346 13.77 16.88 -23.78
N LYS A 347 14.01 17.30 -22.52
CA LYS A 347 15.31 17.10 -21.86
C LYS A 347 15.65 15.62 -21.66
N ASP A 348 14.62 14.78 -21.57
CA ASP A 348 14.74 13.37 -21.26
C ASP A 348 14.54 12.49 -22.51
N ILE A 349 13.60 12.84 -23.38
CA ILE A 349 13.10 11.93 -24.43
C ILE A 349 13.36 12.38 -25.88
N ASP A 350 13.99 13.54 -26.11
CA ASP A 350 14.35 13.98 -27.47
C ASP A 350 15.58 13.21 -28.02
N ILE A 351 15.72 13.18 -29.34
CA ILE A 351 16.95 12.74 -30.01
C ILE A 351 17.97 13.86 -29.82
N ALA A 352 18.76 13.77 -28.75
CA ALA A 352 19.77 14.74 -28.39
C ALA A 352 20.93 14.72 -29.40
N SER A 353 21.56 15.89 -29.59
CA SER A 353 22.75 16.05 -30.43
C SER A 353 23.90 16.53 -29.54
N VAL A 354 25.02 15.80 -29.55
CA VAL A 354 26.19 16.10 -28.73
C VAL A 354 27.44 16.16 -29.62
N GLY A 355 28.36 17.07 -29.31
CA GLY A 355 29.58 17.30 -30.11
C GLY A 355 29.44 18.43 -31.12
N LYS A 356 30.53 18.77 -31.81
CA LYS A 356 30.60 19.82 -32.84
C LYS A 356 30.65 19.17 -34.23
N ARG A 357 30.06 19.82 -35.23
CA ARG A 357 30.17 19.38 -36.63
C ARG A 357 31.65 19.28 -37.05
N PRO A 358 32.05 18.26 -37.83
CA PRO A 358 31.21 17.16 -38.35
C PRO A 358 30.95 16.00 -37.35
N ASN A 359 31.63 15.99 -36.21
CA ASN A 359 31.60 14.91 -35.20
C ASN A 359 30.36 14.97 -34.26
N THR A 360 29.18 15.30 -34.79
CA THR A 360 27.94 15.30 -34.02
C THR A 360 27.41 13.88 -33.85
N ARG A 361 27.12 13.48 -32.61
CA ARG A 361 26.54 12.18 -32.25
C ARG A 361 25.10 12.33 -31.73
N TYR A 362 24.27 11.33 -31.97
CA TYR A 362 22.83 11.35 -31.70
C TYR A 362 22.38 10.19 -30.81
N GLY A 363 21.44 10.46 -29.88
CA GLY A 363 20.86 9.43 -29.01
C GLY A 363 19.85 9.98 -27.99
N ILE A 364 19.29 9.09 -27.17
CA ILE A 364 18.30 9.42 -26.13
C ILE A 364 18.99 9.60 -24.76
N PRO A 365 18.74 10.72 -24.04
CA PRO A 365 19.40 11.01 -22.77
C PRO A 365 18.81 10.28 -21.55
N LEU A 366 17.58 9.75 -21.65
CA LEU A 366 16.88 8.98 -20.60
C LEU A 366 17.66 7.73 -20.18
N ASP A 367 17.58 7.35 -18.90
CA ASP A 367 18.17 6.10 -18.41
C ASP A 367 17.54 4.86 -19.07
N LYS A 368 18.34 3.84 -19.40
CA LYS A 368 17.86 2.61 -20.05
C LYS A 368 16.88 1.83 -19.17
N GLU A 369 17.01 1.90 -17.84
CA GLU A 369 16.08 1.25 -16.91
C GLU A 369 14.69 1.89 -16.91
N LYS A 370 14.57 3.11 -17.46
CA LYS A 370 13.32 3.86 -17.58
C LYS A 370 12.66 3.67 -18.95
N ILE A 371 13.16 2.76 -19.77
CA ILE A 371 12.63 2.50 -21.12
C ILE A 371 11.91 1.14 -21.15
N GLU A 372 10.61 1.20 -21.39
CA GLU A 372 9.78 0.03 -21.64
C GLU A 372 9.52 -0.13 -23.14
N TRP A 373 9.60 -1.36 -23.61
CA TRP A 373 9.45 -1.69 -25.02
C TRP A 373 8.33 -2.71 -25.15
N VAL A 374 7.27 -2.33 -25.86
CA VAL A 374 6.09 -3.17 -26.07
C VAL A 374 5.98 -3.43 -27.57
N TYR A 375 6.10 -4.71 -27.94
CA TYR A 375 5.98 -5.12 -29.33
C TYR A 375 4.50 -5.14 -29.72
#